data_AF-A0A4V2URL6-F1
#
_entry.id   AF-A0A4V2URL6-F1
#
_cell.length_a   1.000
_cell.length_b   1.000
_cell.length_c   1.000
_cell.angle_alpha   90.00
_cell.angle_beta   90.00
_cell.angle_gamma   90.00
#
_symmetry.space_group_name_H-M   'P 1'
#
loop_
_entity.id
_entity.type
_entity.pdbx_description
1 polymer ?
#
loop_
_entity_poly.entity_id
_entity_poly.type
_entity_poly.pdbx_seq_one_letter_code
_entity_poly.pdbx_strand_id
1 'polypeptide(L)'
;MEITELYLKNFGKFSDRHFFIKKGIHIFYGENEYGKTTIYEFIKAMLFGMERGRGRAALNDEFSRYEPWDNPNYYAGVMRFVSGGKNFRLERQFDRYSRGASLVCEDDGEELSLEDGDLEMLLGQITSESFENTVAIGQLTAKPGSGLAEALKNYAANLYETGSGDVNLSAAVDTLRLRRKAVEQEMKQLADKQERKKDTVCQESQYIESDIEKLQNELEYSYEKLKSAQGEQGLETKSLKGTEIACKKLFIAGGAGLIAGLAVRVLTAAASVGTGLFGEIISLFSWILLAAGLAFLCAGAVKYRKNDKSDYRESLQKLQWERQRIQAELKEKQVNLQNLREQLAELEISAEEAARLKTARQALLLAEDKMQEVSQSMARKFGDTLNQNASSILEQITEGRYTKLLIDQQLSMVLYKDGRRIPVERVSRGTMEQVYFALRMAVMDLLCEEPQPIILDDAFVYYDEKRLKSVLKWLSEQERQVIIFSCQKREQEIVKQF
;
A
#
# COMPACT_ATOMS: atom_id res chain seq x y z
N MET A 1 -21.25 -23.94 29.65
CA MET A 1 -21.33 -23.09 30.84
C MET A 1 -22.73 -23.13 31.45
N GLU A 2 -22.83 -23.31 32.77
CA GLU A 2 -24.08 -23.18 33.55
C GLU A 2 -23.85 -22.22 34.73
N ILE A 3 -24.61 -21.13 34.84
CA ILE A 3 -24.50 -20.17 35.95
C ILE A 3 -25.25 -20.73 37.17
N THR A 4 -24.60 -20.78 38.33
CA THR A 4 -25.19 -21.36 39.55
C THR A 4 -25.53 -20.31 40.59
N GLU A 5 -24.73 -19.25 40.69
CA GLU A 5 -24.93 -18.17 41.68
C GLU A 5 -24.53 -16.80 41.12
N LEU A 6 -25.35 -15.80 41.45
CA LEU A 6 -25.04 -14.38 41.28
C LEU A 6 -25.09 -13.70 42.66
N TYR A 7 -23.95 -13.21 43.11
CA TYR A 7 -23.84 -12.40 44.32
C TYR A 7 -23.53 -10.94 43.94
N LEU A 8 -24.57 -10.12 43.96
CA LEU A 8 -24.48 -8.68 43.73
C LEU A 8 -24.12 -8.02 45.07
N LYS A 9 -22.81 -7.92 45.33
CA LYS A 9 -22.29 -7.21 46.51
C LYS A 9 -22.78 -5.77 46.51
N ASN A 10 -22.63 -5.08 45.38
CA ASN A 10 -23.21 -3.77 45.14
C ASN A 10 -23.23 -3.49 43.63
N PHE A 11 -24.41 -3.45 43.00
CA PHE A 11 -24.58 -3.23 41.56
C PHE A 11 -25.95 -2.62 41.27
N GLY A 12 -25.97 -1.40 40.71
CA GLY A 12 -27.18 -0.61 40.51
C GLY A 12 -27.99 -0.46 41.79
N LYS A 13 -29.23 -0.96 41.76
CA LYS A 13 -30.14 -0.91 42.92
C LYS A 13 -29.97 -2.05 43.93
N PHE A 14 -29.10 -3.03 43.66
CA PHE A 14 -28.91 -4.19 44.54
C PHE A 14 -27.65 -4.03 45.36
N SER A 15 -27.78 -4.26 46.67
CA SER A 15 -26.68 -4.34 47.63
C SER A 15 -26.88 -5.59 48.47
N ASP A 16 -25.81 -6.37 48.62
CA ASP A 16 -25.75 -7.65 49.35
C ASP A 16 -26.87 -8.64 48.97
N ARG A 17 -27.04 -8.92 47.67
CA ARG A 17 -28.08 -9.84 47.16
C ARG A 17 -27.51 -11.08 46.50
N HIS A 18 -27.98 -12.24 46.93
CA HIS A 18 -27.67 -13.54 46.33
C HIS A 18 -28.86 -14.07 45.53
N PHE A 19 -28.59 -14.54 44.31
CA PHE A 19 -29.52 -15.27 43.47
C PHE A 19 -28.93 -16.64 43.12
N PHE A 20 -29.67 -17.70 43.41
CA PHE A 20 -29.30 -19.06 43.06
C PHE A 20 -30.09 -19.51 41.84
N ILE A 21 -29.37 -19.86 40.78
CA ILE A 21 -29.97 -20.24 39.50
C ILE A 21 -29.98 -21.76 39.40
N LYS A 22 -31.14 -22.30 39.03
CA LYS A 22 -31.34 -23.75 38.89
C LYS A 22 -30.90 -24.20 37.50
N LYS A 23 -30.57 -25.48 37.37
CA LYS A 23 -30.42 -26.13 36.06
C LYS A 23 -31.77 -26.19 35.32
N GLY A 24 -31.72 -26.24 33.99
CA GLY A 24 -32.91 -26.16 33.13
C GLY A 24 -33.43 -24.73 33.03
N ILE A 25 -34.76 -24.55 33.13
CA ILE A 25 -35.39 -23.23 33.03
C ILE A 25 -35.47 -22.55 34.40
N HIS A 26 -34.79 -21.42 34.54
CA HIS A 26 -34.91 -20.49 35.67
C HIS A 26 -35.62 -19.21 35.23
N ILE A 27 -36.61 -18.75 36.00
CA ILE A 27 -37.40 -17.55 35.66
C ILE A 27 -37.27 -16.50 36.76
N PHE A 28 -36.63 -15.38 36.42
CA PHE A 28 -36.67 -14.15 37.21
C PHE A 28 -37.97 -13.40 36.90
N TYR A 29 -38.97 -13.64 37.74
CA TYR A 29 -40.23 -12.92 37.70
C TYR A 29 -40.23 -11.72 38.65
N GLY A 30 -40.74 -10.59 38.17
CA GLY A 30 -41.05 -9.43 39.00
C GLY A 30 -41.74 -8.35 38.19
N GLU A 31 -42.37 -7.38 38.85
CA GLU A 31 -42.98 -6.24 38.18
C GLU A 31 -41.91 -5.36 37.47
N ASN A 32 -42.35 -4.31 36.79
CA ASN A 32 -41.41 -3.30 36.30
C ASN A 32 -40.64 -2.71 37.48
N GLU A 33 -39.39 -2.31 37.25
CA GLU A 33 -38.48 -1.82 38.29
C GLU A 33 -38.05 -2.86 39.33
N TYR A 34 -38.44 -4.14 39.21
CA TYR A 34 -37.96 -5.22 40.08
C TYR A 34 -36.44 -5.46 39.97
N GLY A 35 -35.79 -4.97 38.92
CA GLY A 35 -34.34 -5.09 38.71
C GLY A 35 -33.91 -6.19 37.77
N LYS A 36 -34.83 -6.75 36.98
CA LYS A 36 -34.54 -7.81 35.99
C LYS A 36 -33.41 -7.40 35.04
N THR A 37 -33.52 -6.21 34.44
CA THR A 37 -32.47 -5.63 33.59
C THR A 37 -31.16 -5.44 34.35
N THR A 38 -31.20 -5.03 35.62
CA THR A 38 -29.99 -4.91 36.46
C THR A 38 -29.30 -6.26 36.69
N ILE A 39 -30.06 -7.36 36.84
CA ILE A 39 -29.50 -8.72 36.97
C ILE A 39 -28.91 -9.18 35.64
N TYR A 40 -29.61 -8.96 34.52
CA TYR A 40 -29.10 -9.26 33.18
C TYR A 40 -27.76 -8.56 32.91
N GLU A 41 -27.69 -7.27 33.22
CA GLU A 41 -26.50 -6.45 33.00
C GLU A 41 -25.37 -6.82 33.96
N PHE A 42 -25.71 -7.25 35.17
CA PHE A 42 -24.73 -7.86 36.06
C PHE A 42 -24.10 -9.11 35.45
N ILE A 43 -24.88 -10.00 34.83
CA ILE A 43 -24.34 -11.19 34.15
C ILE A 43 -23.37 -10.74 33.04
N LYS A 44 -23.79 -9.82 32.17
CA LYS A 44 -22.95 -9.29 31.08
C LYS A 44 -21.65 -8.67 31.62
N ALA A 45 -21.75 -7.82 32.64
CA ALA A 45 -20.63 -7.16 33.29
C ALA A 45 -19.65 -8.14 33.95
N MET A 46 -20.15 -9.23 34.53
CA MET A 46 -19.31 -10.26 35.10
C MET A 46 -18.55 -11.02 34.01
N LEU A 47 -19.19 -11.37 32.89
CA LEU A 47 -18.54 -12.11 31.82
C LEU A 47 -17.51 -11.25 31.06
N PHE A 48 -17.89 -10.04 30.63
CA PHE A 48 -17.08 -9.24 29.70
C PHE A 48 -16.42 -8.02 30.33
N GLY A 49 -16.69 -7.74 31.60
CA GLY A 49 -16.29 -6.49 32.24
C GLY A 49 -17.18 -5.31 31.83
N MET A 50 -16.85 -4.13 32.35
CA MET A 50 -17.49 -2.86 32.00
C MET A 50 -16.44 -1.79 31.83
N GLU A 51 -16.60 -0.96 30.81
CA GLU A 51 -15.76 0.20 30.57
C GLU A 51 -16.53 1.50 30.81
N ARG A 52 -15.82 2.50 31.35
CA ARG A 52 -16.34 3.85 31.50
C ARG A 52 -16.00 4.68 30.28
N GLY A 53 -17.00 5.27 29.66
CA GLY A 53 -16.86 6.28 28.63
C GLY A 53 -16.14 7.53 29.14
N ARG A 54 -15.53 8.30 28.24
CA ARG A 54 -14.88 9.57 28.56
C ARG A 54 -15.73 10.77 28.12
N GLY A 55 -15.69 11.86 28.88
CA GLY A 55 -16.35 13.12 28.52
C GLY A 55 -17.89 13.03 28.52
N ARG A 56 -18.56 13.64 27.53
CA ARG A 56 -20.03 13.62 27.41
C ARG A 56 -20.62 12.22 27.20
N ALA A 57 -19.81 11.25 26.75
CA ALA A 57 -20.22 9.86 26.59
C ALA A 57 -20.35 9.09 27.91
N ALA A 58 -19.73 9.59 29.00
CA ALA A 58 -19.80 8.98 30.33
C ALA A 58 -21.18 9.13 30.99
N LEU A 59 -22.02 10.07 30.54
CA LEU A 59 -23.33 10.33 31.16
C LEU A 59 -24.36 9.23 30.86
N ASN A 60 -24.15 8.47 29.78
CA ASN A 60 -25.07 7.44 29.30
C ASN A 60 -24.41 6.06 29.17
N ASP A 61 -23.18 5.90 29.64
CA ASP A 61 -22.48 4.61 29.57
C ASP A 61 -23.09 3.59 30.54
N GLU A 62 -22.86 2.30 30.27
CA GLU A 62 -23.39 1.21 31.09
C GLU A 62 -22.88 1.31 32.54
N PHE A 63 -21.61 1.72 32.69
CA PHE A 63 -20.96 1.91 33.99
C PHE A 63 -21.69 2.91 34.89
N SER A 64 -21.96 4.13 34.42
CA SER A 64 -22.64 5.16 35.21
C SER A 64 -24.12 4.88 35.42
N ARG A 65 -24.75 4.10 34.52
CA ARG A 65 -26.15 3.68 34.69
C ARG A 65 -26.33 2.73 35.86
N TYR A 66 -25.39 1.80 36.05
CA TYR A 66 -25.45 0.78 37.10
C TYR A 66 -24.51 1.07 38.28
N GLU A 67 -24.00 2.29 38.38
CA GLU A 67 -23.28 2.76 39.57
C GLU A 67 -24.17 2.58 40.81
N PRO A 68 -23.65 1.97 41.89
CA PRO A 68 -24.48 1.68 43.05
C PRO A 68 -25.03 2.92 43.73
N TRP A 69 -26.31 2.90 44.09
CA TRP A 69 -27.01 4.08 44.62
C TRP A 69 -26.57 4.45 46.04
N ASP A 70 -26.36 3.43 46.89
CA ASP A 70 -26.08 3.63 48.32
C ASP A 70 -24.59 3.81 48.61
N ASN A 71 -23.71 3.16 47.84
CA ASN A 71 -22.27 3.21 48.04
C ASN A 71 -21.50 3.23 46.69
N PRO A 72 -21.38 4.41 46.06
CA PRO A 72 -20.76 4.55 44.74
C PRO A 72 -19.28 4.15 44.67
N ASN A 73 -18.60 4.10 45.83
CA ASN A 73 -17.19 3.74 45.95
C ASN A 73 -16.96 2.24 46.14
N TYR A 74 -18.02 1.44 46.20
CA TYR A 74 -17.92 -0.01 46.29
C TYR A 74 -18.79 -0.60 45.20
N TYR A 75 -18.18 -0.95 44.07
CA TYR A 75 -18.87 -1.53 42.93
C TYR A 75 -18.29 -2.92 42.66
N ALA A 76 -19.01 -3.98 43.01
CA ALA A 76 -18.45 -5.33 42.97
C ALA A 76 -19.53 -6.43 42.90
N GLY A 77 -19.10 -7.62 42.49
CA GLY A 77 -19.91 -8.82 42.61
C GLY A 77 -19.13 -10.10 42.37
N VAL A 78 -19.81 -11.22 42.61
CA VAL A 78 -19.28 -12.57 42.42
C VAL A 78 -20.28 -13.37 41.60
N MET A 79 -19.78 -14.14 40.65
CA MET A 79 -20.53 -15.09 39.84
C MET A 79 -19.90 -16.46 40.02
N ARG A 80 -20.73 -17.48 40.24
CA ARG A 80 -20.30 -18.88 40.15
C ARG A 80 -20.95 -19.56 38.97
N PHE A 81 -20.15 -20.36 38.28
CA PHE A 81 -20.62 -21.12 37.13
C PHE A 81 -19.83 -22.42 36.97
N VAL A 82 -20.43 -23.36 36.25
CA VAL A 82 -19.82 -24.63 35.87
C VAL A 82 -19.43 -24.56 34.40
N SER A 83 -18.19 -24.91 34.07
CA SER A 83 -17.73 -25.05 32.68
C SER A 83 -16.79 -26.25 32.56
N GLY A 84 -16.89 -27.03 31.49
CA GLY A 84 -16.07 -28.24 31.31
C GLY A 84 -16.15 -29.26 32.46
N GLY A 85 -17.25 -29.25 33.23
CA GLY A 85 -17.43 -30.10 34.43
C GLY A 85 -16.72 -29.61 35.69
N LYS A 86 -16.05 -28.46 35.66
CA LYS A 86 -15.40 -27.82 36.82
C LYS A 86 -16.20 -26.61 37.32
N ASN A 87 -16.05 -26.29 38.61
CA ASN A 87 -16.66 -25.14 39.28
C ASN A 87 -15.72 -23.94 39.27
N PHE A 88 -16.24 -22.78 38.88
CA PHE A 88 -15.48 -21.53 38.84
C PHE A 88 -16.16 -20.43 39.65
N ARG A 89 -15.33 -19.63 40.32
CA ARG A 89 -15.71 -18.42 41.02
C ARG A 89 -15.03 -17.23 40.35
N LEU A 90 -15.85 -16.37 39.75
CA LEU A 90 -15.43 -15.11 39.15
C LEU A 90 -15.82 -13.96 40.07
N GLU A 91 -14.86 -13.21 40.55
CA GLU A 91 -15.06 -11.99 41.33
C GLU A 91 -14.59 -10.79 40.52
N ARG A 92 -15.42 -9.75 40.43
CA ARG A 92 -15.05 -8.48 39.78
C ARG A 92 -15.31 -7.31 40.70
N GLN A 93 -14.35 -6.38 40.69
CA GLN A 93 -14.45 -5.05 41.27
C GLN A 93 -14.42 -4.04 40.12
N PHE A 94 -15.50 -3.28 40.03
CA PHE A 94 -15.72 -2.23 39.03
C PHE A 94 -15.47 -0.85 39.64
N ASP A 95 -14.85 -0.75 40.82
CA ASP A 95 -14.62 0.53 41.47
C ASP A 95 -13.74 1.47 40.60
N ARG A 96 -13.96 2.76 40.77
CA ARG A 96 -13.30 3.85 40.04
C ARG A 96 -11.78 3.85 40.26
N TYR A 97 -11.33 3.44 41.45
CA TYR A 97 -9.93 3.51 41.86
C TYR A 97 -9.25 2.14 41.88
N SER A 98 -10.01 1.07 42.12
CA SER A 98 -9.51 -0.30 42.21
C SER A 98 -10.31 -1.22 41.29
N ARG A 99 -9.83 -1.34 40.04
CA ARG A 99 -10.33 -2.38 39.13
C ARG A 99 -9.54 -3.65 39.39
N GLY A 100 -10.26 -4.73 39.58
CA GLY A 100 -9.68 -6.04 39.80
C GLY A 100 -10.66 -7.12 39.41
N ALA A 101 -10.15 -8.22 38.90
CA ALA A 101 -10.94 -9.40 38.67
C ALA A 101 -10.09 -10.61 39.01
N SER A 102 -10.71 -11.62 39.62
CA SER A 102 -10.07 -12.87 40.00
C SER A 102 -10.98 -14.01 39.57
N LEU A 103 -10.40 -14.99 38.89
CA LEU A 103 -11.08 -16.18 38.41
C LEU A 103 -10.38 -17.38 39.04
N VAL A 104 -11.12 -18.13 39.86
CA VAL A 104 -10.56 -19.27 40.59
C VAL A 104 -11.38 -20.51 40.27
N CYS A 105 -10.71 -21.62 39.96
CA CYS A 105 -11.34 -22.92 39.93
C CYS A 105 -11.50 -23.43 41.38
N GLU A 106 -12.74 -23.60 41.83
CA GLU A 106 -13.04 -24.02 43.21
C GLU A 106 -12.71 -25.51 43.47
N ASP A 107 -12.50 -26.31 42.41
CA ASP A 107 -12.22 -27.75 42.54
C ASP A 107 -10.75 -28.07 42.84
N ASP A 108 -9.81 -27.34 42.24
CA ASP A 108 -8.36 -27.54 42.40
C ASP A 108 -7.64 -26.33 43.02
N GLY A 109 -8.32 -25.19 43.16
CA GLY A 109 -7.78 -23.97 43.75
C GLY A 109 -6.88 -23.16 42.80
N GLU A 110 -6.82 -23.51 41.51
CA GLU A 110 -6.05 -22.79 40.51
C GLU A 110 -6.66 -21.40 40.24
N GLU A 111 -5.82 -20.36 40.29
CA GLU A 111 -6.20 -19.01 39.85
C GLU A 111 -5.82 -18.82 38.39
N LEU A 112 -6.81 -18.48 37.57
CA LEU A 112 -6.70 -18.31 36.13
C LEU A 112 -6.45 -16.84 35.78
N SER A 113 -5.63 -16.62 34.76
CA SER A 113 -5.23 -15.30 34.29
C SER A 113 -6.26 -14.72 33.33
N LEU A 114 -6.92 -13.66 33.77
CA LEU A 114 -7.83 -12.89 32.92
C LEU A 114 -7.10 -12.04 31.87
N GLU A 115 -5.83 -11.70 32.11
CA GLU A 115 -5.02 -10.93 31.15
C GLU A 115 -4.55 -11.81 29.97
N ASP A 116 -4.35 -13.11 30.22
CA ASP A 116 -3.93 -14.08 29.21
C ASP A 116 -5.11 -14.71 28.44
N GLY A 117 -6.35 -14.34 28.79
CA GLY A 117 -7.54 -14.75 28.07
C GLY A 117 -8.22 -16.04 28.57
N ASP A 118 -7.93 -16.48 29.80
CA ASP A 118 -8.45 -17.76 30.31
C ASP A 118 -9.98 -17.77 30.44
N LEU A 119 -10.60 -16.62 30.77
CA LEU A 119 -12.06 -16.51 30.82
C LEU A 119 -12.66 -16.61 29.42
N GLU A 120 -12.07 -15.94 28.44
CA GLU A 120 -12.45 -15.99 27.04
C GLU A 120 -12.40 -17.42 26.53
N MET A 121 -11.39 -18.21 26.93
CA MET A 121 -11.34 -19.64 26.64
C MET A 121 -12.52 -20.40 27.27
N LEU A 122 -12.86 -20.15 28.54
CA LEU A 122 -14.02 -20.78 29.19
C LEU A 122 -15.36 -20.39 28.56
N LEU A 123 -15.43 -19.22 27.93
CA LEU A 123 -16.59 -18.72 27.19
C LEU A 123 -16.61 -19.19 25.72
N GLY A 124 -15.61 -19.95 25.26
CA GLY A 124 -15.51 -20.38 23.88
C GLY A 124 -15.21 -19.23 22.91
N GLN A 125 -14.42 -18.25 23.36
CA GLN A 125 -13.99 -17.06 22.61
C GLN A 125 -15.13 -16.14 22.16
N ILE A 126 -16.30 -16.23 22.82
CA ILE A 126 -17.43 -15.35 22.53
C ILE A 126 -17.13 -13.93 23.02
N THR A 127 -17.28 -12.95 22.14
CA THR A 127 -17.19 -11.52 22.48
C THR A 127 -18.50 -11.02 23.10
N SER A 128 -18.45 -9.86 23.79
CA SER A 128 -19.66 -9.22 24.34
C SER A 128 -20.71 -8.94 23.26
N GLU A 129 -20.29 -8.52 22.07
CA GLU A 129 -21.18 -8.30 20.92
C GLU A 129 -21.76 -9.61 20.39
N SER A 130 -20.94 -10.66 20.24
CA SER A 130 -21.41 -11.99 19.90
C SER A 130 -22.43 -12.52 20.90
N PHE A 131 -22.20 -12.31 22.19
CA PHE A 131 -23.11 -12.73 23.27
C PHE A 131 -24.48 -12.05 23.14
N GLU A 132 -24.53 -10.73 22.93
CA GLU A 132 -25.78 -10.00 22.72
C GLU A 132 -26.49 -10.36 21.43
N ASN A 133 -25.74 -10.78 20.40
CA ASN A 133 -26.28 -11.15 19.10
C ASN A 133 -26.73 -12.62 19.01
N THR A 134 -26.38 -13.46 19.99
CA THR A 134 -26.61 -14.92 19.94
C THR A 134 -27.20 -15.48 21.23
N VAL A 135 -26.47 -15.38 22.35
CA VAL A 135 -26.77 -16.01 23.64
C VAL A 135 -27.93 -15.30 24.37
N ALA A 136 -27.94 -13.97 24.31
CA ALA A 136 -29.02 -13.15 24.87
C ALA A 136 -30.04 -12.78 23.78
N ILE A 137 -31.32 -13.05 24.05
CA ILE A 137 -32.43 -12.74 23.17
C ILE A 137 -33.38 -11.78 23.88
N GLY A 138 -33.37 -10.53 23.44
CA GLY A 138 -34.41 -9.56 23.77
C GLY A 138 -35.55 -9.56 22.75
N GLN A 139 -36.52 -8.68 22.96
CA GLN A 139 -37.59 -8.44 21.99
C GLN A 139 -37.04 -7.93 20.64
N LEU A 140 -37.63 -8.37 19.51
CA LEU A 140 -37.31 -7.78 18.21
C LEU A 140 -37.72 -6.30 18.19
N THR A 141 -36.73 -5.42 18.01
CA THR A 141 -36.93 -3.97 17.90
C THR A 141 -36.55 -3.49 16.51
N ALA A 142 -37.38 -2.65 15.91
CA ALA A 142 -37.10 -1.99 14.65
C ALA A 142 -36.70 -0.53 14.91
N LYS A 143 -35.77 0.00 14.10
CA LYS A 143 -35.43 1.42 14.14
C LYS A 143 -36.68 2.25 13.79
N PRO A 144 -36.87 3.44 14.37
CA PRO A 144 -37.98 4.32 14.03
C PRO A 144 -38.05 4.55 12.50
N GLY A 145 -39.20 4.27 11.89
CA GLY A 145 -39.41 4.40 10.44
C GLY A 145 -39.10 3.14 9.61
N SER A 146 -38.54 2.09 10.21
CA SER A 146 -38.33 0.77 9.59
C SER A 146 -39.33 -0.27 10.08
N GLY A 147 -39.66 -1.26 9.24
CA GLY A 147 -40.54 -2.37 9.61
C GLY A 147 -39.81 -3.47 10.40
N LEU A 148 -40.54 -4.30 11.16
CA LEU A 148 -39.96 -5.46 11.87
C LEU A 148 -39.29 -6.47 10.93
N ALA A 149 -39.83 -6.66 9.73
CA ALA A 149 -39.22 -7.50 8.70
C ALA A 149 -37.86 -6.95 8.24
N GLU A 150 -37.70 -5.62 8.19
CA GLU A 150 -36.42 -4.98 7.86
C GLU A 150 -35.41 -5.15 9.00
N ALA A 151 -35.85 -5.04 10.26
CA ALA A 151 -35.00 -5.33 11.42
C ALA A 151 -34.50 -6.79 11.41
N LEU A 152 -35.40 -7.74 11.12
CA LEU A 152 -35.05 -9.16 10.97
C LEU A 152 -34.09 -9.37 9.80
N LYS A 153 -34.28 -8.66 8.68
CA LYS A 153 -33.39 -8.73 7.51
C LYS A 153 -32.00 -8.20 7.84
N ASN A 154 -31.91 -7.08 8.55
CA ASN A 154 -30.63 -6.51 8.99
C ASN A 154 -29.89 -7.46 9.93
N TYR A 155 -30.61 -8.13 10.84
CA TYR A 155 -30.03 -9.16 11.69
C TYR A 155 -29.45 -10.33 10.86
N ALA A 156 -30.22 -10.83 9.88
CA ALA A 156 -29.72 -11.87 8.98
C ALA A 156 -28.50 -11.39 8.15
N ALA A 157 -28.51 -10.13 7.68
CA ALA A 157 -27.39 -9.56 6.93
C ALA A 157 -26.06 -9.66 7.70
N ASN A 158 -26.07 -9.18 8.95
CA ASN A 158 -24.88 -9.17 9.80
C ASN A 158 -24.32 -10.59 10.01
N LEU A 159 -25.19 -11.58 10.20
CA LEU A 159 -24.80 -12.98 10.38
C LEU A 159 -24.17 -13.58 9.12
N TYR A 160 -24.77 -13.34 7.96
CA TYR A 160 -24.29 -13.90 6.68
C TYR A 160 -22.97 -13.28 6.22
N GLU A 161 -22.72 -12.01 6.56
CA GLU A 161 -21.48 -11.33 6.18
C GLU A 161 -20.28 -11.70 7.06
N THR A 162 -20.50 -11.95 8.35
CA THR A 162 -19.40 -12.01 9.33
C THR A 162 -19.28 -13.35 10.04
N GLY A 163 -20.32 -14.19 10.05
CA GLY A 163 -20.34 -15.43 10.83
C GLY A 163 -20.40 -15.19 12.34
N SER A 164 -19.59 -14.28 12.91
CA SER A 164 -19.51 -14.00 14.35
C SER A 164 -19.64 -12.52 14.71
N GLY A 165 -20.02 -11.62 13.80
CA GLY A 165 -20.04 -10.17 14.06
C GLY A 165 -18.65 -9.51 14.12
N ASP A 166 -17.60 -10.25 14.51
CA ASP A 166 -16.28 -9.69 14.79
C ASP A 166 -15.42 -9.42 13.54
N VAL A 167 -15.66 -10.12 12.43
CA VAL A 167 -14.83 -10.01 11.21
C VAL A 167 -15.55 -9.25 10.10
N ASN A 168 -15.19 -7.97 9.89
CA ASN A 168 -15.68 -7.19 8.76
C ASN A 168 -14.87 -7.49 7.49
N LEU A 169 -15.28 -8.56 6.79
CA LEU A 169 -14.67 -8.95 5.53
C LEU A 169 -14.70 -7.84 4.47
N SER A 170 -15.80 -7.07 4.40
CA SER A 170 -15.93 -6.00 3.41
C SER A 170 -14.83 -4.95 3.58
N ALA A 171 -14.53 -4.56 4.82
CA ALA A 171 -13.45 -3.65 5.16
C ALA A 171 -12.06 -4.25 4.85
N ALA A 172 -11.87 -5.55 5.07
CA ALA A 172 -10.62 -6.23 4.74
C ALA A 172 -10.37 -6.25 3.22
N VAL A 173 -11.39 -6.59 2.42
CA VAL A 173 -11.34 -6.57 0.95
C VAL A 173 -11.09 -5.14 0.44
N ASP A 174 -11.75 -4.14 1.01
CA ASP A 174 -11.54 -2.75 0.62
C ASP A 174 -10.12 -2.26 0.96
N THR A 175 -9.56 -2.71 2.09
CA THR A 175 -8.17 -2.43 2.45
C THR A 175 -7.20 -3.03 1.42
N LEU A 176 -7.43 -4.27 0.98
CA LEU A 176 -6.63 -4.91 -0.07
C LEU A 176 -6.75 -4.15 -1.40
N ARG A 177 -7.95 -3.72 -1.79
CA ARG A 177 -8.19 -2.92 -2.99
C ARG A 177 -7.46 -1.58 -2.95
N LEU A 178 -7.48 -0.89 -1.81
CA LEU A 178 -6.77 0.37 -1.63
C LEU A 178 -5.25 0.18 -1.78
N ARG A 179 -4.70 -0.86 -1.15
CA ARG A 179 -3.26 -1.20 -1.29
C ARG A 179 -2.91 -1.55 -2.74
N ARG A 180 -3.75 -2.33 -3.43
CA ARG A 180 -3.54 -2.67 -4.85
C ARG A 180 -3.52 -1.43 -5.73
N LYS A 181 -4.46 -0.49 -5.52
CA LYS A 181 -4.50 0.78 -6.26
C LYS A 181 -3.25 1.62 -6.02
N ALA A 182 -2.74 1.67 -4.79
CA ALA A 182 -1.49 2.37 -4.48
C ALA A 182 -0.30 1.76 -5.24
N VAL A 183 -0.14 0.43 -5.20
CA VAL A 183 0.91 -0.27 -5.96
C VAL A 183 0.77 -0.02 -7.47
N GLU A 184 -0.45 -0.03 -8.02
CA GLU A 184 -0.68 0.27 -9.43
C GLU A 184 -0.32 1.71 -9.81
N GLN A 185 -0.55 2.68 -8.90
CA GLN A 185 -0.11 4.06 -9.09
C GLN A 185 1.42 4.17 -9.07
N GLU A 186 2.09 3.50 -8.13
CA GLU A 186 3.56 3.45 -8.07
C GLU A 186 4.16 2.83 -9.33
N MET A 187 3.59 1.71 -9.80
CA MET A 187 4.00 1.08 -11.07
C MET A 187 3.90 2.05 -12.24
N LYS A 188 2.80 2.81 -12.32
CA LYS A 188 2.61 3.80 -13.39
C LYS A 188 3.62 4.95 -13.28
N GLN A 189 3.85 5.48 -12.08
CA GLN A 189 4.84 6.55 -11.87
C GLN A 189 6.26 6.09 -12.20
N LEU A 190 6.61 4.85 -11.85
CA LEU A 190 7.90 4.26 -12.16
C LEU A 190 8.07 4.11 -13.68
N ALA A 191 7.05 3.58 -14.37
CA ALA A 191 7.06 3.45 -15.83
C ALA A 191 7.20 4.81 -16.53
N ASP A 192 6.39 5.81 -16.14
CA ASP A 192 6.45 7.16 -16.70
C ASP A 192 7.83 7.81 -16.45
N LYS A 193 8.45 7.58 -15.29
CA LYS A 193 9.78 8.09 -14.95
C LYS A 193 10.88 7.40 -15.76
N GLN A 194 10.78 6.08 -15.97
CA GLN A 194 11.69 5.32 -16.82
C GLN A 194 11.62 5.78 -18.27
N GLU A 195 10.40 5.94 -18.81
CA GLU A 195 10.17 6.38 -20.19
C GLU A 195 10.78 7.76 -20.43
N ARG A 196 10.49 8.74 -19.56
CA ARG A 196 11.08 10.09 -19.65
C ARG A 196 12.60 10.08 -19.60
N LYS A 197 13.19 9.34 -18.67
CA LYS A 197 14.66 9.22 -18.57
C LYS A 197 15.25 8.61 -19.84
N LYS A 198 14.64 7.53 -20.34
CA LYS A 198 15.07 6.86 -21.56
C LYS A 198 15.01 7.80 -22.76
N ASP A 199 13.93 8.58 -22.89
CA ASP A 199 13.78 9.56 -23.96
C ASP A 199 14.84 10.66 -23.87
N THR A 200 15.10 11.21 -22.68
CA THR A 200 16.16 12.23 -22.48
C THR A 200 17.53 11.68 -22.87
N VAL A 201 17.92 10.50 -22.37
CA VAL A 201 19.22 9.91 -22.68
C VAL A 201 19.33 9.54 -24.15
N CYS A 202 18.25 9.10 -24.79
CA CYS A 202 18.22 8.80 -26.22
C CYS A 202 18.41 10.07 -27.07
N GLN A 203 17.73 11.16 -26.72
CA GLN A 203 17.89 12.46 -27.40
C GLN A 203 19.32 13.01 -27.25
N GLU A 204 19.88 12.96 -26.03
CA GLU A 204 21.26 13.38 -25.77
C GLU A 204 22.28 12.52 -26.53
N SER A 205 22.06 11.20 -26.54
CA SER A 205 22.92 10.26 -27.28
C SER A 205 22.90 10.54 -28.77
N GLN A 206 21.72 10.76 -29.37
CA GLN A 206 21.58 11.11 -30.79
C GLN A 206 22.29 12.43 -31.14
N TYR A 207 22.18 13.43 -30.26
CA TYR A 207 22.86 14.71 -30.45
C TYR A 207 24.39 14.54 -30.42
N ILE A 208 24.92 13.83 -29.43
CA ILE A 208 26.36 13.57 -29.30
C ILE A 208 26.86 12.71 -30.46
N GLU A 209 26.12 11.70 -30.89
CA GLU A 209 26.48 10.86 -32.05
C GLU A 209 26.57 11.71 -33.33
N SER A 210 25.65 12.65 -33.57
CA SER A 210 25.74 13.58 -34.69
C SER A 210 26.95 14.52 -34.60
N ASP A 211 27.27 15.02 -33.40
CA ASP A 211 28.46 15.85 -33.17
C ASP A 211 29.76 15.06 -33.43
N ILE A 212 29.83 13.81 -32.97
CA ILE A 212 30.96 12.91 -33.23
C ILE A 212 31.12 12.70 -34.74
N GLU A 213 30.04 12.46 -35.48
CA GLU A 213 30.06 12.28 -36.93
C GLU A 213 30.59 13.53 -37.65
N LYS A 214 30.15 14.73 -37.26
CA LYS A 214 30.68 16.00 -37.79
C LYS A 214 32.17 16.14 -37.51
N LEU A 215 32.60 15.90 -36.28
CA LEU A 215 34.01 15.99 -35.88
C LEU A 215 34.88 14.96 -36.60
N GLN A 216 34.36 13.76 -36.86
CA GLN A 216 35.03 12.73 -37.66
C GLN A 216 35.23 13.20 -39.10
N ASN A 217 34.19 13.76 -39.72
CA ASN A 217 34.26 14.32 -41.08
C ASN A 217 35.24 15.50 -41.16
N GLU A 218 35.23 16.40 -40.17
CA GLU A 218 36.19 17.51 -40.09
C GLU A 218 37.63 17.01 -39.91
N LEU A 219 37.82 15.97 -39.11
CA LEU A 219 39.12 15.34 -38.90
C LEU A 219 39.64 14.69 -40.18
N GLU A 220 38.78 13.99 -40.93
CA GLU A 220 39.10 13.36 -42.20
C GLU A 220 39.45 14.41 -43.26
N TYR A 221 38.64 15.47 -43.37
CA TYR A 221 38.93 16.61 -44.23
C TYR A 221 40.26 17.30 -43.89
N SER A 222 40.56 17.46 -42.60
CA SER A 222 41.86 17.96 -42.13
C SER A 222 43.02 17.03 -42.53
N TYR A 223 42.78 15.70 -42.50
CA TYR A 223 43.75 14.69 -42.92
C TYR A 223 44.04 14.78 -44.42
N GLU A 224 43.02 14.93 -45.25
CA GLU A 224 43.15 15.11 -46.70
C GLU A 224 43.91 16.41 -47.03
N LYS A 225 43.58 17.52 -46.37
CA LYS A 225 44.31 18.80 -46.52
C LYS A 225 45.78 18.70 -46.14
N LEU A 226 46.10 17.99 -45.06
CA LEU A 226 47.49 17.75 -44.65
C LEU A 226 48.23 16.91 -45.69
N LYS A 227 47.57 15.88 -46.23
CA LYS A 227 48.14 15.00 -47.26
C LYS A 227 48.37 15.75 -48.57
N SER A 228 47.44 16.62 -49.00
CA SER A 228 47.62 17.46 -50.19
C SER A 228 48.72 18.50 -49.98
N ALA A 229 48.76 19.17 -48.82
CA ALA A 229 49.82 20.14 -48.49
C ALA A 229 51.22 19.49 -48.39
N GLN A 230 51.30 18.21 -48.02
CA GLN A 230 52.54 17.43 -48.02
C GLN A 230 52.89 16.89 -49.43
N GLY A 231 51.89 16.51 -50.22
CA GLY A 231 52.04 16.02 -51.60
C GLY A 231 52.40 17.09 -52.64
N GLU A 232 51.97 18.34 -52.43
CA GLU A 232 52.34 19.51 -53.24
C GLU A 232 53.84 19.86 -53.18
N GLN A 233 54.64 19.18 -52.35
CA GLN A 233 56.11 19.24 -52.46
C GLN A 233 56.65 18.68 -53.79
N GLY A 234 55.83 17.97 -54.58
CA GLY A 234 56.25 17.35 -55.85
C GLY A 234 55.99 18.15 -57.13
N LEU A 235 55.03 19.06 -57.16
CA LEU A 235 54.64 19.78 -58.38
C LEU A 235 54.15 21.19 -58.06
N GLU A 236 54.72 22.15 -58.79
CA GLU A 236 54.33 23.57 -58.89
C GLU A 236 54.82 24.52 -57.79
N THR A 237 56.06 24.99 -58.01
CA THR A 237 56.35 26.41 -57.93
C THR A 237 55.37 27.22 -58.80
N LYS A 238 54.37 27.89 -58.21
CA LYS A 238 53.98 29.26 -58.62
C LYS A 238 52.93 29.92 -57.72
N SER A 239 53.18 31.23 -57.57
CA SER A 239 52.25 32.31 -57.23
C SER A 239 51.87 32.49 -55.76
N LEU A 240 52.55 33.44 -55.10
CA LEU A 240 51.94 34.33 -54.10
C LEU A 240 52.54 35.74 -54.20
N LYS A 241 51.68 36.72 -54.49
CA LYS A 241 51.96 38.11 -54.91
C LYS A 241 52.46 39.06 -53.81
N GLY A 242 52.89 38.58 -52.64
CA GLY A 242 53.29 39.44 -51.52
C GLY A 242 54.80 39.65 -51.34
N THR A 243 55.62 38.68 -51.79
CA THR A 243 57.07 38.63 -51.52
C THR A 243 57.94 39.22 -52.63
N GLU A 244 57.32 39.67 -53.72
CA GLU A 244 58.02 40.19 -54.90
C GLU A 244 58.86 41.43 -54.59
N ILE A 245 58.45 42.31 -53.67
CA ILE A 245 59.03 43.67 -53.62
C ILE A 245 60.45 43.67 -53.02
N ALA A 246 60.66 43.00 -51.88
CA ALA A 246 61.98 42.98 -51.23
C ALA A 246 62.98 42.09 -51.98
N CYS A 247 62.50 40.99 -52.57
CA CYS A 247 63.31 40.11 -53.38
C CYS A 247 63.67 40.75 -54.73
N LYS A 248 62.71 41.40 -55.42
CA LYS A 248 62.98 42.18 -56.65
C LYS A 248 64.02 43.25 -56.39
N LYS A 249 63.96 43.99 -55.28
CA LYS A 249 64.99 45.00 -54.95
C LYS A 249 66.40 44.40 -54.84
N LEU A 250 66.55 43.23 -54.20
CA LEU A 250 67.83 42.54 -54.06
C LEU A 250 68.33 41.93 -55.39
N PHE A 251 67.43 41.34 -56.18
CA PHE A 251 67.77 40.81 -57.51
C PHE A 251 68.10 41.90 -58.54
N ILE A 252 67.37 43.02 -58.53
CA ILE A 252 67.62 44.19 -59.39
C ILE A 252 68.95 44.84 -58.99
N ALA A 253 69.22 45.01 -57.69
CA ALA A 253 70.50 45.54 -57.21
C ALA A 253 71.68 44.62 -57.59
N GLY A 254 71.53 43.30 -57.44
CA GLY A 254 72.53 42.32 -57.85
C GLY A 254 72.80 42.31 -59.36
N GLY A 255 71.73 42.35 -60.17
CA GLY A 255 71.82 42.44 -61.63
C GLY A 255 72.47 43.75 -62.11
N ALA A 256 72.09 44.89 -61.51
CA ALA A 256 72.69 46.18 -61.82
C ALA A 256 74.19 46.23 -61.45
N GLY A 257 74.58 45.65 -60.31
CA GLY A 257 75.98 45.54 -59.89
C GLY A 257 76.83 44.69 -60.84
N LEU A 258 76.28 43.58 -61.36
CA LEU A 258 76.95 42.74 -62.36
C LEU A 258 77.13 43.46 -63.70
N ILE A 259 76.09 44.13 -64.19
CA ILE A 259 76.14 44.88 -65.46
C ILE A 259 77.13 46.04 -65.35
N ALA A 260 77.10 46.80 -64.25
CA ALA A 260 78.05 47.88 -64.01
C ALA A 260 79.49 47.36 -63.91
N GLY A 261 79.71 46.24 -63.18
CA GLY A 261 81.02 45.60 -63.07
C GLY A 261 81.58 45.13 -64.41
N LEU A 262 80.74 44.49 -65.25
CA LEU A 262 81.08 44.04 -66.61
C LEU A 262 81.34 45.21 -67.57
N ALA A 263 80.52 46.26 -67.52
CA ALA A 263 80.66 47.44 -68.37
C ALA A 263 81.98 48.18 -68.11
N VAL A 264 82.36 48.36 -66.84
CA VAL A 264 83.67 48.94 -66.45
C VAL A 264 84.82 48.07 -66.96
N ARG A 265 84.64 46.74 -67.03
CA ARG A 265 85.62 45.82 -67.58
C ARG A 265 85.75 45.91 -69.10
N VAL A 266 84.64 46.01 -69.82
CA VAL A 266 84.64 46.19 -71.28
C VAL A 266 85.31 47.52 -71.64
N LEU A 267 85.03 48.58 -70.88
CA LEU A 267 85.64 49.90 -71.04
C LEU A 267 87.15 49.89 -70.73
N THR A 268 87.59 49.21 -69.67
CA THR A 268 89.03 49.11 -69.32
C THR A 268 89.80 48.17 -70.25
N ALA A 269 89.17 47.13 -70.81
CA ALA A 269 89.78 46.24 -71.79
C ALA A 269 89.87 46.87 -73.20
N ALA A 270 88.91 47.74 -73.57
CA ALA A 270 88.92 48.49 -74.81
C ALA A 270 89.91 49.67 -74.80
N ALA A 271 90.23 50.20 -73.62
CA ALA A 271 91.26 51.22 -73.42
C ALA A 271 92.67 50.59 -73.37
N SER A 272 93.09 49.94 -74.46
CA SER A 272 94.52 49.69 -74.68
C SER A 272 95.20 51.02 -75.02
N VAL A 273 96.21 51.39 -74.23
CA VAL A 273 97.18 52.51 -74.36
C VAL A 273 97.02 53.61 -73.29
N GLY A 274 97.81 53.46 -72.22
CA GLY A 274 98.43 54.59 -71.52
C GLY A 274 97.69 55.22 -70.34
N THR A 275 97.48 54.50 -69.23
CA THR A 275 97.32 55.13 -67.90
C THR A 275 97.93 54.24 -66.81
N GLY A 276 98.69 54.83 -65.87
CA GLY A 276 99.42 54.14 -64.80
C GLY A 276 98.54 53.64 -63.63
N LEU A 277 99.07 53.69 -62.40
CA LEU A 277 98.52 53.15 -61.13
C LEU A 277 97.00 53.27 -60.89
N PHE A 278 96.31 54.20 -61.56
CA PHE A 278 94.85 54.33 -61.54
C PHE A 278 94.09 53.16 -62.21
N GLY A 279 94.65 52.51 -63.24
CA GLY A 279 93.98 51.42 -63.96
C GLY A 279 93.81 50.13 -63.13
N GLU A 280 94.79 49.80 -62.29
CA GLU A 280 94.74 48.63 -61.40
C GLU A 280 93.70 48.79 -60.29
N ILE A 281 93.56 50.01 -59.74
CA ILE A 281 92.56 50.34 -58.71
C ILE A 281 91.14 50.21 -59.29
N ILE A 282 90.91 50.66 -60.54
CA ILE A 282 89.61 50.55 -61.23
C ILE A 282 89.26 49.07 -61.52
N SER A 283 90.26 48.26 -61.89
CA SER A 283 90.09 46.81 -62.10
C SER A 283 89.71 46.07 -60.81
N LEU A 284 90.34 46.40 -59.69
CA LEU A 284 89.98 45.86 -58.36
C LEU A 284 88.56 46.27 -57.95
N PHE A 285 88.17 47.53 -58.22
CA PHE A 285 86.82 48.01 -57.94
C PHE A 285 85.75 47.29 -58.78
N SER A 286 86.07 46.94 -60.03
CA SER A 286 85.20 46.10 -60.89
C SER A 286 84.99 44.70 -60.32
N TRP A 287 86.04 44.05 -59.79
CA TRP A 287 85.91 42.76 -59.11
C TRP A 287 85.06 42.85 -57.83
N ILE A 288 85.21 43.93 -57.05
CA ILE A 288 84.40 44.17 -55.85
C ILE A 288 82.93 44.35 -56.23
N LEU A 289 82.63 45.09 -57.31
CA LEU A 289 81.26 45.26 -57.81
C LEU A 289 80.65 43.94 -58.32
N LEU A 290 81.42 43.11 -59.01
CA LEU A 290 80.96 41.79 -59.46
C LEU A 290 80.71 40.84 -58.28
N ALA A 291 81.62 40.81 -57.30
CA ALA A 291 81.48 39.99 -56.10
C ALA A 291 80.29 40.44 -55.23
N ALA A 292 80.09 41.76 -55.08
CA ALA A 292 78.92 42.32 -54.41
C ALA A 292 77.63 41.96 -55.17
N GLY A 293 77.63 42.07 -56.50
CA GLY A 293 76.50 41.68 -57.35
C GLY A 293 76.10 40.21 -57.17
N LEU A 294 77.09 39.30 -57.17
CA LEU A 294 76.89 37.87 -56.89
C LEU A 294 76.40 37.61 -55.46
N ALA A 295 76.97 38.29 -54.46
CA ALA A 295 76.56 38.14 -53.07
C ALA A 295 75.10 38.59 -52.85
N PHE A 296 74.67 39.68 -53.48
CA PHE A 296 73.27 40.15 -53.43
C PHE A 296 72.31 39.19 -54.14
N LEU A 297 72.71 38.57 -55.25
CA LEU A 297 71.92 37.52 -55.92
C LEU A 297 71.78 36.27 -55.06
N CYS A 298 72.88 35.79 -54.44
CA CYS A 298 72.86 34.65 -53.53
C CYS A 298 72.03 34.94 -52.27
N ALA A 299 72.15 36.13 -51.69
CA ALA A 299 71.34 36.55 -50.54
C ALA A 299 69.85 36.66 -50.89
N GLY A 300 69.52 37.16 -52.08
CA GLY A 300 68.16 37.16 -52.62
C GLY A 300 67.60 35.74 -52.74
N ALA A 301 68.35 34.82 -53.35
CA ALA A 301 67.95 33.42 -53.52
C ALA A 301 67.78 32.68 -52.18
N VAL A 302 68.68 32.88 -51.21
CA VAL A 302 68.60 32.25 -49.87
C VAL A 302 67.44 32.82 -49.06
N LYS A 303 67.23 34.15 -49.08
CA LYS A 303 66.13 34.80 -48.34
C LYS A 303 64.78 34.40 -48.92
N TYR A 304 64.66 34.30 -50.25
CA TYR A 304 63.48 33.74 -50.91
C TYR A 304 63.19 32.31 -50.44
N ARG A 305 64.21 31.44 -50.49
CA ARG A 305 64.06 30.02 -50.11
C ARG A 305 63.83 29.78 -48.61
N LYS A 306 64.26 30.71 -47.75
CA LYS A 306 64.07 30.63 -46.29
C LYS A 306 62.68 31.13 -45.86
N ASN A 307 62.16 32.19 -46.47
CA ASN A 307 60.83 32.74 -46.16
C ASN A 307 59.70 31.83 -46.66
N ASP A 308 59.86 31.26 -47.85
CA ASP A 308 58.92 30.30 -48.42
C ASP A 308 58.80 29.03 -47.55
N LYS A 309 59.93 28.56 -47.00
CA LYS A 309 59.95 27.44 -46.04
C LYS A 309 59.46 27.80 -44.64
N SER A 310 59.53 29.07 -44.19
CA SER A 310 59.03 29.47 -42.86
C SER A 310 57.51 29.58 -42.84
N ASP A 311 56.92 30.23 -43.84
CA ASP A 311 55.48 30.47 -43.92
C ASP A 311 54.70 29.14 -44.07
N TYR A 312 55.30 28.19 -44.81
CA TYR A 312 54.78 26.83 -44.96
C TYR A 312 54.84 26.01 -43.65
N ARG A 313 55.93 26.10 -42.89
CA ARG A 313 56.07 25.40 -41.58
C ARG A 313 55.07 25.92 -40.55
N GLU A 314 54.84 27.22 -40.52
CA GLU A 314 53.88 27.84 -39.61
C GLU A 314 52.43 27.42 -39.96
N SER A 315 52.12 27.32 -41.26
CA SER A 315 50.81 26.82 -41.73
C SER A 315 50.59 25.35 -41.38
N LEU A 316 51.61 24.51 -41.55
CA LEU A 316 51.59 23.10 -41.12
C LEU A 316 51.40 22.93 -39.62
N GLN A 317 52.07 23.75 -38.80
CA GLN A 317 51.90 23.73 -37.35
C GLN A 317 50.48 24.12 -36.93
N LYS A 318 49.89 25.13 -37.58
CA LYS A 318 48.48 25.52 -37.35
C LYS A 318 47.51 24.36 -37.66
N LEU A 319 47.68 23.71 -38.81
CA LEU A 319 46.90 22.53 -39.21
C LEU A 319 47.06 21.35 -38.24
N GLN A 320 48.29 21.10 -37.76
CA GLN A 320 48.55 20.05 -36.76
C GLN A 320 47.90 20.36 -35.41
N TRP A 321 47.95 21.61 -34.96
CA TRP A 321 47.31 22.05 -33.72
C TRP A 321 45.79 21.94 -33.79
N GLU A 322 45.19 22.37 -34.91
CA GLU A 322 43.75 22.24 -35.15
C GLU A 322 43.30 20.79 -35.15
N ARG A 323 44.09 19.89 -35.75
CA ARG A 323 43.85 18.44 -35.69
C ARG A 323 43.90 17.90 -34.26
N GLN A 324 44.91 18.29 -33.48
CA GLN A 324 45.02 17.85 -32.08
C GLN A 324 43.82 18.34 -31.25
N ARG A 325 43.34 19.55 -31.50
CA ARG A 325 42.12 20.08 -30.87
C ARG A 325 40.89 19.24 -31.21
N ILE A 326 40.65 18.98 -32.50
CA ILE A 326 39.51 18.16 -32.97
C ILE A 326 39.59 16.74 -32.39
N GLN A 327 40.79 16.14 -32.33
CA GLN A 327 40.98 14.81 -31.73
C GLN A 327 40.68 14.78 -30.23
N ALA A 328 41.07 15.83 -29.49
CA ALA A 328 40.77 15.95 -28.07
C ALA A 328 39.26 16.09 -27.83
N GLU A 329 38.59 16.94 -28.60
CA GLU A 329 37.14 17.17 -28.54
C GLU A 329 36.35 15.90 -28.92
N LEU A 330 36.77 15.19 -29.96
CA LEU A 330 36.18 13.92 -30.36
C LEU A 330 36.31 12.86 -29.26
N LYS A 331 37.46 12.79 -28.59
CA LYS A 331 37.68 11.87 -27.46
C LYS A 331 36.79 12.22 -26.28
N GLU A 332 36.60 13.50 -25.97
CA GLU A 332 35.68 13.97 -24.93
C GLU A 332 34.24 13.56 -25.24
N LYS A 333 33.77 13.80 -26.47
CA LYS A 333 32.41 13.42 -26.90
C LYS A 333 32.20 11.91 -26.87
N GLN A 334 33.21 11.11 -27.24
CA GLN A 334 33.16 9.65 -27.12
C GLN A 334 33.02 9.17 -25.68
N VAL A 335 33.75 9.77 -24.73
CA VAL A 335 33.61 9.47 -23.29
C VAL A 335 32.21 9.84 -22.80
N ASN A 336 31.68 11.00 -23.22
CA ASN A 336 30.32 11.40 -22.86
C ASN A 336 29.26 10.42 -23.38
N LEU A 337 29.41 9.94 -24.62
CA LEU A 337 28.52 8.92 -25.18
C LEU A 337 28.59 7.60 -24.40
N GLN A 338 29.78 7.20 -23.96
CA GLN A 338 29.95 6.02 -23.12
C GLN A 338 29.25 6.18 -21.77
N ASN A 339 29.40 7.33 -21.11
CA ASN A 339 28.72 7.62 -19.85
C ASN A 339 27.18 7.58 -20.00
N LEU A 340 26.64 8.11 -21.10
CA LEU A 340 25.20 8.05 -21.38
C LEU A 340 24.72 6.60 -21.62
N ARG A 341 25.54 5.76 -22.27
CA ARG A 341 25.25 4.33 -22.44
C ARG A 341 25.27 3.57 -21.12
N GLU A 342 26.17 3.92 -20.20
CA GLU A 342 26.19 3.36 -18.84
C GLU A 342 24.94 3.78 -18.03
N GLN A 343 24.48 5.04 -18.15
CA GLN A 343 23.22 5.48 -17.55
C GLN A 343 22.00 4.72 -18.07
N LEU A 344 21.99 4.29 -19.33
CA LEU A 344 20.95 3.40 -19.87
C LEU A 344 21.00 2.01 -19.24
N ALA A 345 22.19 1.50 -18.89
CA ALA A 345 22.34 0.22 -18.21
C ALA A 345 21.86 0.28 -16.75
N GLU A 346 22.04 1.41 -16.04
CA GLU A 346 21.50 1.60 -14.69
C GLU A 346 19.96 1.54 -14.61
N LEU A 347 19.25 1.73 -15.73
CA LEU A 347 17.80 1.51 -15.79
C LEU A 347 17.41 0.05 -15.51
N GLU A 348 18.34 -0.90 -15.57
CA GLU A 348 18.12 -2.30 -15.18
C GLU A 348 17.83 -2.48 -13.68
N ILE A 349 18.40 -1.63 -12.81
CA ILE A 349 18.09 -1.64 -11.36
C ILE A 349 16.61 -1.30 -11.14
N SER A 350 16.06 -0.43 -11.98
CA SER A 350 14.64 -0.08 -11.95
C SER A 350 13.73 -1.20 -12.49
N ALA A 351 14.27 -2.17 -13.24
CA ALA A 351 13.54 -3.37 -13.62
C ALA A 351 13.32 -4.32 -12.44
N GLU A 352 14.26 -4.38 -11.48
CA GLU A 352 14.09 -5.15 -10.26
C GLU A 352 12.97 -4.56 -9.38
N GLU A 353 12.93 -3.23 -9.24
CA GLU A 353 11.86 -2.53 -8.53
C GLU A 353 10.50 -2.73 -9.20
N ALA A 354 10.45 -2.64 -10.54
CA ALA A 354 9.23 -2.95 -11.31
C ALA A 354 8.78 -4.41 -11.13
N ALA A 355 9.72 -5.37 -11.08
CA ALA A 355 9.42 -6.78 -10.82
C ALA A 355 8.88 -7.00 -9.40
N ARG A 356 9.43 -6.31 -8.39
CA ARG A 356 8.92 -6.34 -7.01
C ARG A 356 7.49 -5.81 -6.94
N LEU A 357 7.20 -4.66 -7.54
CA LEU A 357 5.85 -4.07 -7.57
C LEU A 357 4.85 -4.98 -8.31
N LYS A 358 5.27 -5.58 -9.43
CA LYS A 358 4.44 -6.54 -10.17
C LYS A 358 4.10 -7.77 -9.31
N THR A 359 5.07 -8.30 -8.57
CA THR A 359 4.89 -9.42 -7.64
C THR A 359 3.94 -9.03 -6.51
N ALA A 360 4.12 -7.85 -5.91
CA ALA A 360 3.23 -7.33 -4.87
C ALA A 360 1.79 -7.19 -5.37
N ARG A 361 1.58 -6.65 -6.57
CA ARG A 361 0.26 -6.55 -7.20
C ARG A 361 -0.38 -7.92 -7.39
N GLN A 362 0.38 -8.91 -7.88
CA GLN A 362 -0.12 -10.28 -8.06
C GLN A 362 -0.52 -10.92 -6.73
N ALA A 363 0.29 -10.74 -5.68
CA ALA A 363 -0.02 -11.24 -4.35
C ALA A 363 -1.32 -10.60 -3.80
N LEU A 364 -1.49 -9.29 -3.97
CA LEU A 364 -2.70 -8.58 -3.55
C LEU A 364 -3.96 -9.04 -4.31
N LEU A 365 -3.85 -9.26 -5.62
CA LEU A 365 -4.94 -9.81 -6.44
C LEU A 365 -5.32 -11.22 -5.96
N LEU A 366 -4.34 -12.09 -5.76
CA LEU A 366 -4.56 -13.44 -5.27
C LEU A 366 -5.24 -13.44 -3.89
N ALA A 367 -4.83 -12.52 -3.00
CA ALA A 367 -5.44 -12.35 -1.70
C ALA A 367 -6.90 -11.89 -1.80
N GLU A 368 -7.20 -10.90 -2.66
CA GLU A 368 -8.56 -10.42 -2.91
C GLU A 368 -9.46 -11.54 -3.43
N ASP A 369 -9.03 -12.25 -4.47
CA ASP A 369 -9.78 -13.35 -5.08
C ASP A 369 -10.02 -14.48 -4.07
N LYS A 370 -8.99 -14.87 -3.30
CA LYS A 370 -9.13 -15.95 -2.33
C LYS A 370 -10.04 -15.57 -1.17
N MET A 371 -9.98 -14.33 -0.68
CA MET A 371 -10.89 -13.85 0.36
C MET A 371 -12.35 -13.84 -0.12
N GLN A 372 -12.59 -13.40 -1.35
CA GLN A 372 -13.94 -13.42 -1.93
C GLN A 372 -14.45 -14.85 -2.15
N GLU A 373 -13.60 -15.76 -2.64
CA GLU A 373 -13.95 -17.18 -2.82
C GLU A 373 -14.32 -17.85 -1.49
N VAL A 374 -13.47 -17.69 -0.47
CA VAL A 374 -13.70 -18.27 0.86
C VAL A 374 -14.98 -17.72 1.47
N SER A 375 -15.20 -16.41 1.36
CA SER A 375 -16.42 -15.75 1.81
C SER A 375 -17.68 -16.31 1.17
N GLN A 376 -17.70 -16.41 -0.17
CA GLN A 376 -18.85 -16.93 -0.89
C GLN A 376 -19.13 -18.39 -0.53
N SER A 377 -18.08 -19.19 -0.37
CA SER A 377 -18.22 -20.58 0.09
C SER A 377 -18.73 -20.66 1.53
N MET A 378 -18.25 -19.79 2.42
CA MET A 378 -18.67 -19.75 3.82
C MET A 378 -20.13 -19.33 3.94
N ALA A 379 -20.52 -18.22 3.29
CA ALA A 379 -21.89 -17.72 3.29
C ALA A 379 -22.89 -18.76 2.75
N ARG A 380 -22.52 -19.55 1.73
CA ARG A 380 -23.36 -20.64 1.21
C ARG A 380 -23.52 -21.76 2.23
N LYS A 381 -22.42 -22.33 2.73
CA LYS A 381 -22.46 -23.44 3.71
C LYS A 381 -23.13 -23.05 5.02
N PHE A 382 -22.79 -21.86 5.53
CA PHE A 382 -23.40 -21.28 6.72
C PHE A 382 -24.90 -21.05 6.51
N GLY A 383 -25.29 -20.43 5.39
CA GLY A 383 -26.69 -20.17 5.05
C GLY A 383 -27.53 -21.44 4.92
N ASP A 384 -27.00 -22.48 4.28
CA ASP A 384 -27.70 -23.77 4.16
C ASP A 384 -27.94 -24.42 5.53
N THR A 385 -26.92 -24.40 6.41
CA THR A 385 -27.01 -25.00 7.75
C THR A 385 -27.90 -24.18 8.67
N LEU A 386 -27.81 -22.86 8.62
CA LEU A 386 -28.67 -21.93 9.34
C LEU A 386 -30.13 -22.10 8.92
N ASN A 387 -30.42 -22.17 7.61
CA ASN A 387 -31.76 -22.41 7.10
C ASN A 387 -32.33 -23.75 7.59
N GLN A 388 -31.51 -24.81 7.63
CA GLN A 388 -31.93 -26.14 8.12
C GLN A 388 -32.26 -26.10 9.61
N ASN A 389 -31.35 -25.59 10.44
CA ASN A 389 -31.53 -25.51 11.90
C ASN A 389 -32.71 -24.61 12.26
N ALA A 390 -32.78 -23.41 11.69
CA ALA A 390 -33.88 -22.48 11.94
C ALA A 390 -35.23 -23.04 11.46
N SER A 391 -35.26 -23.79 10.34
CA SER A 391 -36.47 -24.48 9.89
C SER A 391 -36.93 -25.54 10.87
N SER A 392 -36.01 -26.39 11.36
CA SER A 392 -36.31 -27.45 12.33
C SER A 392 -36.88 -26.87 13.63
N ILE A 393 -36.22 -25.83 14.17
CA ILE A 393 -36.66 -25.14 15.39
C ILE A 393 -38.03 -24.49 15.15
N LEU A 394 -38.19 -23.76 14.03
CA LEU A 394 -39.45 -23.10 13.70
C LEU A 394 -40.61 -24.09 13.57
N GLU A 395 -40.38 -25.24 12.93
CA GLU A 395 -41.38 -26.28 12.77
C GLU A 395 -41.84 -26.83 14.13
N GLN A 396 -40.89 -27.10 15.03
CA GLN A 396 -41.19 -27.58 16.38
C GLN A 396 -41.95 -26.56 17.23
N ILE A 397 -41.47 -25.32 17.31
CA ILE A 397 -42.10 -24.26 18.14
C ILE A 397 -43.43 -23.74 17.57
N THR A 398 -43.75 -24.10 16.32
CA THR A 398 -45.03 -23.75 15.67
C THR A 398 -45.95 -24.95 15.50
N GLU A 399 -45.60 -26.11 16.08
CA GLU A 399 -46.34 -27.37 15.98
C GLU A 399 -46.65 -27.76 14.51
N GLY A 400 -45.67 -27.63 13.63
CA GLY A 400 -45.79 -27.99 12.21
C GLY A 400 -46.51 -26.95 11.34
N ARG A 401 -46.94 -25.81 11.90
CA ARG A 401 -47.64 -24.76 11.12
C ARG A 401 -46.76 -24.17 10.02
N TYR A 402 -45.47 -24.03 10.27
CA TYR A 402 -44.48 -23.61 9.27
C TYR A 402 -43.38 -24.66 9.20
N THR A 403 -43.23 -25.30 8.04
CA THR A 403 -42.34 -26.45 7.87
C THR A 403 -40.94 -26.05 7.37
N LYS A 404 -40.80 -24.82 6.86
CA LYS A 404 -39.51 -24.35 6.36
C LYS A 404 -39.40 -22.83 6.41
N LEU A 405 -38.23 -22.36 6.84
CA LEU A 405 -37.75 -21.00 6.66
C LEU A 405 -36.63 -21.02 5.60
N LEU A 406 -36.76 -20.16 4.59
CA LEU A 406 -35.73 -20.00 3.57
C LEU A 406 -35.29 -18.54 3.53
N ILE A 407 -34.00 -18.33 3.72
CA ILE A 407 -33.32 -17.05 3.50
C ILE A 407 -32.50 -17.18 2.21
N ASP A 408 -32.75 -16.32 1.23
CA ASP A 408 -32.01 -16.30 -0.03
C ASP A 408 -30.75 -15.40 0.03
N GLN A 409 -29.99 -15.36 -1.06
CA GLN A 409 -28.76 -14.55 -1.17
C GLN A 409 -29.03 -13.03 -1.13
N GLN A 410 -30.26 -12.60 -1.38
CA GLN A 410 -30.71 -11.20 -1.26
C GLN A 410 -31.28 -10.91 0.14
N LEU A 411 -31.15 -11.87 1.07
CA LEU A 411 -31.64 -11.85 2.44
C LEU A 411 -33.17 -11.71 2.50
N SER A 412 -33.87 -12.20 1.47
CA SER A 412 -35.34 -12.29 1.48
C SER A 412 -35.74 -13.54 2.22
N MET A 413 -36.69 -13.40 3.14
CA MET A 413 -37.13 -14.48 4.01
C MET A 413 -38.53 -14.96 3.64
N VAL A 414 -38.65 -16.27 3.42
CA VAL A 414 -39.90 -16.91 3.01
C VAL A 414 -40.19 -18.11 3.91
N LEU A 415 -41.42 -18.16 4.39
CA LEU A 415 -41.96 -19.27 5.15
C LEU A 415 -42.76 -20.21 4.26
N TYR A 416 -42.64 -21.51 4.49
CA TYR A 416 -43.48 -22.52 3.86
C TYR A 416 -44.57 -22.97 4.83
N LYS A 417 -45.80 -22.92 4.34
CA LYS A 417 -46.99 -23.42 5.03
C LYS A 417 -47.87 -24.15 4.04
N ASP A 418 -48.15 -25.43 4.27
CA ASP A 418 -49.04 -26.25 3.42
C ASP A 418 -48.68 -26.17 1.91
N GLY A 419 -47.38 -26.18 1.58
CA GLY A 419 -46.86 -26.04 0.21
C GLY A 419 -46.88 -24.62 -0.37
N ARG A 420 -47.39 -23.61 0.37
CA ARG A 420 -47.40 -22.20 -0.03
C ARG A 420 -46.19 -21.45 0.51
N ARG A 421 -45.66 -20.55 -0.31
CA ARG A 421 -44.59 -19.60 0.05
C ARG A 421 -45.21 -18.29 0.56
N ILE A 422 -44.85 -17.90 1.78
CA ILE A 422 -45.36 -16.71 2.46
C ILE A 422 -44.16 -15.83 2.83
N PRO A 423 -44.00 -14.63 2.24
CA PRO A 423 -43.00 -13.66 2.66
C PRO A 423 -43.18 -13.29 4.14
N VAL A 424 -42.09 -13.13 4.89
CA VAL A 424 -42.16 -12.80 6.33
C VAL A 424 -42.87 -11.47 6.59
N GLU A 425 -42.87 -10.54 5.64
CA GLU A 425 -43.59 -9.27 5.72
C GLU A 425 -45.12 -9.44 5.81
N ARG A 426 -45.65 -10.62 5.45
CA ARG A 426 -47.09 -10.91 5.42
C ARG A 426 -47.58 -11.69 6.64
N VAL A 427 -46.71 -12.05 7.59
CA VAL A 427 -47.11 -12.81 8.78
C VAL A 427 -47.36 -11.92 9.99
N SER A 428 -48.09 -12.44 10.98
CA SER A 428 -48.34 -11.71 12.24
C SER A 428 -47.05 -11.40 12.99
N ARG A 429 -47.05 -10.33 13.79
CA ARG A 429 -45.91 -9.98 14.67
C ARG A 429 -45.40 -11.16 15.50
N GLY A 430 -46.28 -11.90 16.18
CA GLY A 430 -45.84 -13.07 16.97
C GLY A 430 -45.19 -14.17 16.12
N THR A 431 -45.53 -14.31 14.84
CA THR A 431 -44.82 -15.23 13.93
C THR A 431 -43.46 -14.67 13.55
N MET A 432 -43.32 -13.36 13.30
CA MET A 432 -42.01 -12.74 13.07
C MET A 432 -41.08 -12.93 14.27
N GLU A 433 -41.60 -12.79 15.50
CA GLU A 433 -40.83 -13.04 16.73
C GLU A 433 -40.45 -14.52 16.89
N GLN A 434 -41.28 -15.47 16.43
CA GLN A 434 -40.91 -16.90 16.37
C GLN A 434 -39.81 -17.19 15.34
N VAL A 435 -39.85 -16.52 14.17
CA VAL A 435 -38.78 -16.60 13.18
C VAL A 435 -37.48 -16.04 13.75
N TYR A 436 -37.55 -14.89 14.43
CA TYR A 436 -36.41 -14.28 15.09
C TYR A 436 -35.82 -15.19 16.16
N PHE A 437 -36.64 -15.77 17.03
CA PHE A 437 -36.23 -16.73 18.04
C PHE A 437 -35.56 -17.96 17.41
N ALA A 438 -36.18 -18.57 16.39
CA ALA A 438 -35.63 -19.74 15.71
C ALA A 438 -34.27 -19.46 15.05
N LEU A 439 -34.11 -18.27 14.45
CA LEU A 439 -32.82 -17.85 13.90
C LEU A 439 -31.76 -17.67 15.00
N ARG A 440 -32.10 -16.98 16.09
CA ARG A 440 -31.20 -16.78 17.23
C ARG A 440 -30.69 -18.10 17.80
N MET A 441 -31.58 -19.07 17.99
CA MET A 441 -31.21 -20.41 18.47
C MET A 441 -30.35 -21.17 17.46
N ALA A 442 -30.71 -21.14 16.18
CA ALA A 442 -29.92 -21.79 15.14
C ALA A 442 -28.51 -21.20 15.01
N VAL A 443 -28.36 -19.88 15.18
CA VAL A 443 -27.05 -19.21 15.18
C VAL A 443 -26.23 -19.60 16.40
N MET A 444 -26.85 -19.62 17.59
CA MET A 444 -26.16 -20.03 18.82
C MET A 444 -25.57 -21.45 18.69
N ASP A 445 -26.32 -22.39 18.10
CA ASP A 445 -25.83 -23.75 17.86
C ASP A 445 -24.72 -23.84 16.80
N LEU A 446 -24.63 -22.86 15.90
CA LEU A 446 -23.57 -22.81 14.88
C LEU A 446 -22.30 -22.13 15.36
N LEU A 447 -22.41 -21.15 16.26
CA LEU A 447 -21.28 -20.30 16.66
C LEU A 447 -20.70 -20.65 18.03
N CYS A 448 -21.49 -21.26 18.91
CA CYS A 448 -21.02 -21.64 20.24
C CYS A 448 -20.53 -23.09 20.20
N GLU A 449 -19.21 -23.29 20.27
CA GLU A 449 -18.62 -24.63 20.38
C GLU A 449 -19.02 -25.33 21.69
N GLU A 450 -19.12 -24.56 22.77
CA GLU A 450 -19.53 -25.03 24.10
C GLU A 450 -20.99 -24.64 24.42
N PRO A 451 -21.73 -25.45 25.21
CA PRO A 451 -23.10 -25.16 25.54
C PRO A 451 -23.23 -23.93 26.46
N GLN A 452 -23.51 -22.75 25.88
CA GLN A 452 -23.79 -21.51 26.62
C GLN A 452 -25.23 -21.45 27.14
N PRO A 453 -25.50 -20.73 28.26
CA PRO A 453 -26.85 -20.57 28.79
C PRO A 453 -27.67 -19.64 27.89
N ILE A 454 -28.93 -20.00 27.61
CA ILE A 454 -29.85 -19.15 26.85
C ILE A 454 -30.42 -18.09 27.78
N ILE A 455 -30.26 -16.80 27.45
CA ILE A 455 -30.83 -15.71 28.24
C ILE A 455 -31.95 -15.03 27.44
N LEU A 456 -33.14 -14.93 28.03
CA LEU A 456 -34.34 -14.40 27.39
C LEU A 456 -34.87 -13.21 28.19
N ASP A 457 -34.79 -11.99 27.64
CA ASP A 457 -35.25 -10.77 28.31
C ASP A 457 -36.54 -10.24 27.65
N ASP A 458 -37.69 -10.49 28.31
CA ASP A 458 -39.02 -10.17 27.81
C ASP A 458 -39.27 -10.66 26.35
N ALA A 459 -38.61 -11.76 25.95
CA ALA A 459 -38.60 -12.28 24.57
C ALA A 459 -39.99 -12.72 24.06
N PHE A 460 -40.93 -13.02 24.95
CA PHE A 460 -42.22 -13.65 24.60
C PHE A 460 -43.43 -12.73 24.72
N VAL A 461 -43.25 -11.42 24.85
CA VAL A 461 -44.35 -10.44 25.05
C VAL A 461 -45.47 -10.58 24.01
N TYR A 462 -45.15 -10.90 22.74
CA TYR A 462 -46.14 -11.04 21.65
C TYR A 462 -46.65 -12.46 21.40
N TYR A 463 -46.32 -13.40 22.30
CA TYR A 463 -46.75 -14.78 22.17
C TYR A 463 -48.11 -14.92 22.85
N ASP A 464 -49.05 -15.54 22.14
CA ASP A 464 -50.25 -16.09 22.75
C ASP A 464 -49.88 -17.31 23.61
N GLU A 465 -50.81 -17.73 24.47
CA GLU A 465 -50.58 -18.82 25.43
C GLU A 465 -50.16 -20.13 24.74
N LYS A 466 -50.73 -20.42 23.56
CA LYS A 466 -50.40 -21.62 22.79
C LYS A 466 -48.95 -21.58 22.30
N ARG A 467 -48.54 -20.48 21.67
CA ARG A 467 -47.15 -20.29 21.20
C ARG A 467 -46.18 -20.33 22.36
N LEU A 468 -46.50 -19.65 23.46
CA LEU A 468 -45.64 -19.61 24.65
C LEU A 468 -45.44 -21.02 25.23
N LYS A 469 -46.51 -21.79 25.36
CA LYS A 469 -46.43 -23.19 25.83
C LYS A 469 -45.59 -24.06 24.92
N SER A 470 -45.75 -23.95 23.61
CA SER A 470 -44.95 -24.71 22.65
C SER A 470 -43.45 -24.40 22.78
N VAL A 471 -43.09 -23.13 22.95
CA VAL A 471 -41.69 -22.68 23.01
C VAL A 471 -41.05 -23.02 24.35
N LEU A 472 -41.77 -22.83 25.46
CA LEU A 472 -41.27 -23.21 26.79
C LEU A 472 -41.08 -24.72 26.92
N LYS A 473 -41.97 -25.51 26.32
CA LYS A 473 -41.79 -26.97 26.23
C LYS A 473 -40.53 -27.31 25.43
N TRP A 474 -40.37 -26.71 24.25
CA TRP A 474 -39.17 -26.91 23.43
C TRP A 474 -37.88 -26.53 24.19
N LEU A 475 -37.89 -25.40 24.91
CA LEU A 475 -36.78 -24.96 25.75
C LEU A 475 -36.47 -25.93 26.90
N SER A 476 -37.48 -26.57 27.50
CA SER A 476 -37.27 -27.54 28.59
C SER A 476 -36.60 -28.84 28.12
N GLU A 477 -36.68 -29.13 26.82
CA GLU A 477 -36.06 -30.30 26.20
C GLU A 477 -34.61 -30.03 25.77
N GLN A 478 -34.14 -28.78 25.86
CA GLN A 478 -32.75 -28.42 25.55
C GLN A 478 -31.81 -28.76 26.70
N GLU A 479 -30.59 -29.19 26.39
CA GLU A 479 -29.56 -29.47 27.41
C GLU A 479 -29.01 -28.21 28.08
N ARG A 480 -29.13 -27.06 27.40
CA ARG A 480 -28.61 -25.76 27.86
C ARG A 480 -29.45 -25.22 29.01
N GLN A 481 -28.80 -24.53 29.95
CA GLN A 481 -29.51 -23.74 30.96
C GLN A 481 -30.27 -22.60 30.29
N VAL A 482 -31.48 -22.30 30.76
CA VAL A 482 -32.33 -21.22 30.23
C VAL A 482 -32.65 -20.25 31.37
N ILE A 483 -32.37 -18.97 31.18
CA ILE A 483 -32.64 -17.90 32.14
C ILE A 483 -33.63 -16.94 31.50
N ILE A 484 -34.84 -16.82 32.06
CA ILE A 484 -35.91 -15.98 31.54
C ILE A 484 -36.17 -14.82 32.50
N PHE A 485 -36.09 -13.60 31.99
CA PHE A 485 -36.58 -12.40 32.66
C PHE A 485 -37.96 -12.07 32.11
N SER A 486 -38.97 -12.06 32.99
CA SER A 486 -40.36 -11.78 32.60
C SER A 486 -41.07 -10.88 33.60
N CYS A 487 -41.89 -9.97 33.09
CA CYS A 487 -42.86 -9.21 33.87
C CYS A 487 -44.20 -9.95 34.12
N GLN A 488 -44.41 -11.11 33.50
CA GLN A 488 -45.67 -11.87 33.56
C GLN A 488 -45.50 -13.19 34.32
N LYS A 489 -46.57 -13.63 35.02
CA LYS A 489 -46.56 -14.91 35.77
C LYS A 489 -46.77 -16.13 34.86
N ARG A 490 -47.31 -15.93 33.66
CA ARG A 490 -47.70 -16.99 32.73
C ARG A 490 -46.53 -17.92 32.38
N GLU A 491 -45.30 -17.39 32.24
CA GLU A 491 -44.12 -18.21 31.95
C GLU A 491 -43.86 -19.20 33.10
N GLN A 492 -43.94 -18.72 34.36
CA GLN A 492 -43.76 -19.57 35.55
C GLN A 492 -44.87 -20.61 35.71
N GLU A 493 -46.11 -20.25 35.37
CA GLU A 493 -47.25 -21.17 35.49
C GLU A 493 -47.20 -22.27 34.42
N ILE A 494 -46.80 -21.91 33.20
CA ILE A 494 -46.69 -22.86 32.08
C ILE A 494 -45.51 -23.81 32.31
N VAL A 495 -44.35 -23.33 32.76
CA VAL A 495 -43.17 -24.19 33.02
C VAL A 495 -43.46 -25.26 34.08
N LYS A 496 -44.38 -25.04 35.01
CA LYS A 496 -44.77 -26.06 36.00
C LYS A 496 -45.59 -27.22 35.43
N GLN A 497 -46.03 -27.14 34.17
CA GLN A 497 -46.87 -28.16 33.52
C GLN A 497 -46.06 -29.31 32.92
N PHE A 498 -44.74 -29.19 32.88
CA PHE A 498 -43.76 -30.15 32.40
C PHE A 498 -42.58 -30.16 33.38
#